data_AF-A0A0D0K9X3-F1
#
_entry.id   AF-A0A0D0K9X3-F1
#
_cell.length_a   1.000
_cell.length_b   1.000
_cell.length_c   1.000
_cell.angle_alpha   90.00
_cell.angle_beta   90.00
_cell.angle_gamma   90.00
#
_symmetry.space_group_name_H-M   'P 1'
#
loop_
_entity.id
_entity.type
_entity.pdbx_description
1 polymer ?
#
loop_
_entity_poly.entity_id
_entity_poly.type
_entity_poly.pdbx_seq_one_letter_code
_entity_poly.pdbx_strand_id
1 'polypeptide(L)'
;MGEKRQKIYEALVDGATEGYCGSKLYDFLQNRCPNTSGKKIVRAALLALTDPQVKDRNVLDVIYALAIKHRMDEVSPSGAHDDDCEIYTLAPFHQRL
;
A
#
# COMPACT_ATOMS: atom_id res chain seq x y z
N MET A 1 10.03 5.57 8.10
CA MET A 1 9.02 4.52 7.80
C MET A 1 9.06 3.50 8.92
N GLY A 2 7.90 2.98 9.36
CA GLY A 2 7.91 1.81 10.26
C GLY A 2 8.34 0.56 9.49
N GLU A 3 9.15 -0.31 10.10
CA GLU A 3 9.72 -1.51 9.45
C GLU A 3 8.67 -2.39 8.78
N LYS A 4 7.46 -2.49 9.37
CA LYS A 4 6.34 -3.26 8.80
C LYS A 4 5.84 -2.67 7.48
N ARG A 5 5.69 -1.35 7.39
CA ARG A 5 5.23 -0.67 6.16
C ARG A 5 6.24 -0.84 5.04
N GLN A 6 7.53 -0.77 5.38
CA GLN A 6 8.60 -0.98 4.43
C GLN A 6 8.60 -2.42 3.87
N LYS A 7 8.40 -3.43 4.73
CA LYS A 7 8.29 -4.83 4.28
C LYS A 7 7.12 -5.07 3.32
N ILE A 8 5.97 -4.46 3.58
CA ILE A 8 4.80 -4.56 2.70
C ILE A 8 5.10 -3.89 1.36
N TYR A 9 5.73 -2.71 1.38
CA TYR A 9 6.16 -2.02 0.17
C TYR A 9 7.12 -2.87 -0.68
N GLU A 10 8.19 -3.38 -0.07
CA GLU A 10 9.16 -4.24 -0.75
C GLU A 10 8.49 -5.49 -1.33
N ALA A 11 7.65 -6.17 -0.53
CA ALA A 11 6.91 -7.33 -0.99
C ALA A 11 5.95 -7.03 -2.16
N LEU A 12 5.34 -5.83 -2.17
CA LEU A 12 4.42 -5.40 -3.22
C LEU A 12 5.16 -5.18 -4.54
N VAL A 13 6.31 -4.49 -4.49
CA VAL A 13 7.14 -4.24 -5.67
C VAL A 13 7.77 -5.52 -6.18
N ASP A 14 8.33 -6.35 -5.30
CA ASP A 14 8.94 -7.64 -5.65
C ASP A 14 7.91 -8.56 -6.33
N GLY A 15 6.74 -8.73 -5.71
CA GLY A 15 5.70 -9.62 -6.25
C GLY A 15 5.17 -9.17 -7.60
N ALA A 16 5.00 -7.86 -7.81
CA ALA A 16 4.61 -7.31 -9.10
C ALA A 16 5.73 -7.47 -10.15
N THR A 17 7.00 -7.36 -9.74
CA THR A 17 8.17 -7.57 -10.61
C THR A 17 8.34 -9.04 -11.01
N GLU A 18 8.00 -9.98 -10.10
CA GLU A 18 7.93 -11.42 -10.39
C GLU A 18 6.76 -11.79 -11.32
N GLY A 19 5.87 -10.84 -11.62
CA GLY A 19 4.74 -11.02 -12.54
C GLY A 19 3.44 -11.47 -11.88
N TYR A 20 3.34 -11.43 -10.54
CA TYR A 20 2.07 -11.65 -9.87
C TYR A 20 1.14 -10.45 -10.05
N CYS A 21 -0.16 -10.71 -10.22
CA CYS A 21 -1.18 -9.68 -10.38
C CYS A 21 -2.48 -10.05 -9.67
N GLY A 22 -3.31 -9.03 -9.39
CA GLY A 22 -4.64 -9.20 -8.79
C GLY A 22 -4.61 -10.04 -7.51
N SER A 23 -5.44 -11.08 -7.45
CA SER A 23 -5.53 -11.96 -6.26
C SER A 23 -4.22 -12.70 -5.98
N LYS A 24 -3.45 -13.09 -7.00
CA LYS A 24 -2.17 -13.79 -6.78
C LYS A 24 -1.14 -12.89 -6.09
N LEU A 25 -1.13 -11.60 -6.44
CA LEU A 25 -0.27 -10.62 -5.77
C LEU A 25 -0.72 -10.41 -4.32
N TYR A 26 -2.03 -10.39 -4.07
CA TYR A 26 -2.56 -10.33 -2.71
C TYR A 26 -2.17 -11.56 -1.88
N ASP A 27 -2.31 -12.76 -2.44
CA ASP A 27 -1.93 -14.00 -1.75
C ASP A 27 -0.42 -14.03 -1.45
N PHE A 28 0.41 -13.57 -2.39
CA PHE A 28 1.84 -13.41 -2.17
C PHE A 28 2.15 -12.47 -1.00
N LEU A 29 1.47 -11.32 -0.95
CA LEU A 29 1.60 -10.37 0.17
C LEU A 29 1.22 -10.99 1.50
N GLN A 30 0.12 -11.75 1.55
CA GLN A 30 -0.33 -12.38 2.79
C GLN A 30 0.63 -13.48 3.27
N ASN A 31 1.27 -14.20 2.33
CA ASN A 31 2.30 -15.18 2.66
C ASN A 31 3.58 -14.55 3.21
N ARG A 32 4.02 -13.41 2.65
CA ARG A 32 5.27 -12.74 3.06
C ARG A 32 5.08 -11.80 4.26
N CYS A 33 3.93 -11.13 4.32
CA CYS A 33 3.55 -10.15 5.33
C CYS A 33 2.15 -10.50 5.88
N PRO A 34 2.05 -11.40 6.87
CA PRO A 34 0.77 -11.76 7.45
C PRO A 34 0.08 -10.54 8.10
N ASN A 35 -1.25 -10.51 8.04
CA ASN A 35 -2.11 -9.42 8.53
C ASN A 35 -1.99 -8.11 7.72
N THR A 36 -1.74 -8.22 6.41
CA THR A 36 -1.76 -7.06 5.52
C THR A 36 -3.21 -6.65 5.22
N SER A 37 -3.64 -5.50 5.75
CA SER A 37 -4.98 -4.94 5.52
C SER A 37 -5.06 -4.11 4.23
N GLY A 38 -6.26 -3.90 3.68
CA GLY A 38 -6.48 -3.08 2.48
C GLY A 38 -5.84 -1.69 2.58
N LYS A 39 -6.06 -0.97 3.69
CA LYS A 39 -5.42 0.32 3.99
C LYS A 39 -3.90 0.28 3.87
N LYS A 40 -3.27 -0.80 4.36
CA LYS A 40 -1.81 -0.98 4.31
C LYS A 40 -1.33 -1.19 2.87
N ILE A 41 -2.08 -1.95 2.06
CA ILE A 41 -1.79 -2.13 0.63
C ILE A 41 -1.92 -0.82 -0.12
N VAL A 42 -3.01 -0.07 0.08
CA VAL A 42 -3.22 1.23 -0.56
C VAL A 42 -2.11 2.19 -0.21
N ARG A 43 -1.70 2.27 1.08
CA ARG A 43 -0.58 3.11 1.50
C ARG A 43 0.74 2.69 0.84
N ALA A 44 1.05 1.39 0.80
CA ALA A 44 2.25 0.88 0.14
C ALA A 44 2.26 1.16 -1.37
N ALA A 45 1.10 1.03 -2.03
CA ALA A 45 0.94 1.34 -3.44
C ALA A 45 1.17 2.83 -3.73
N LEU A 46 0.62 3.72 -2.91
CA LEU A 46 0.86 5.16 -3.04
C LEU A 46 2.35 5.51 -2.90
N LEU A 47 3.07 4.81 -2.01
CA LEU A 47 4.51 4.97 -1.89
C LEU A 47 5.23 4.55 -3.17
N ALA A 48 4.88 3.40 -3.76
CA ALA A 48 5.44 2.95 -5.03
C ALA A 48 5.24 3.96 -6.16
N LEU A 49 4.10 4.64 -6.21
CA LEU A 49 3.82 5.68 -7.23
C LEU A 49 4.66 6.95 -7.04
N THR A 50 5.08 7.23 -5.81
CA THR A 50 5.94 8.39 -5.51
C THR A 50 7.43 8.06 -5.51
N ASP A 51 7.79 6.77 -5.59
CA ASP A 51 9.18 6.33 -5.57
C ASP A 51 9.80 6.47 -6.98
N PRO A 52 10.79 7.37 -7.18
CA PRO A 52 11.44 7.55 -8.47
C PRO A 52 12.25 6.32 -8.93
N GLN A 53 12.49 5.35 -8.06
CA GLN A 53 13.19 4.11 -8.39
C GLN A 53 12.28 3.09 -9.08
N VAL A 54 10.96 3.14 -8.86
CA VAL A 54 10.00 2.25 -9.51
C VAL A 54 9.60 2.84 -10.86
N LYS A 55 10.32 2.45 -11.92
CA LYS A 55 10.15 3.01 -13.28
C LYS A 55 9.37 2.11 -14.23
N ASP A 56 9.19 0.85 -13.87
CA ASP A 56 8.48 -0.11 -14.70
C ASP A 56 6.98 0.19 -14.65
N ARG A 57 6.44 0.61 -15.80
CA ARG A 57 5.03 0.96 -15.93
C ARG A 57 4.11 -0.23 -15.67
N ASN A 58 4.50 -1.43 -16.10
CA ASN A 58 3.68 -2.63 -15.88
C ASN A 58 3.59 -2.96 -14.39
N VAL A 59 4.70 -2.84 -13.67
CA VAL A 59 4.74 -3.00 -12.21
C VAL A 59 3.82 -1.97 -11.54
N LEU A 60 3.92 -0.70 -11.93
CA LEU A 60 3.06 0.36 -11.39
C LEU A 60 1.58 0.12 -11.71
N ASP A 61 1.23 -0.29 -12.93
CA ASP A 61 -0.14 -0.57 -13.35
C ASP A 61 -0.75 -1.72 -12.53
N VAL A 62 0.01 -2.79 -12.29
CA VAL A 62 -0.42 -3.92 -11.46
C VAL A 62 -0.65 -3.51 -10.02
N ILE A 63 0.29 -2.76 -9.44
CA ILE A 63 0.19 -2.25 -8.07
C ILE A 63 -1.03 -1.33 -7.93
N TYR A 64 -1.24 -0.44 -8.91
CA TYR A 64 -2.35 0.50 -8.92
C TYR A 64 -3.71 -0.20 -9.04
N ALA A 65 -3.82 -1.19 -9.93
CA ALA A 65 -5.03 -1.99 -10.09
C ALA A 65 -5.41 -2.71 -8.78
N LEU A 66 -4.43 -3.26 -8.07
CA LEU A 66 -4.67 -3.91 -6.78
C LEU A 66 -5.13 -2.90 -5.72
N ALA A 67 -4.50 -1.72 -5.65
CA ALA A 67 -4.87 -0.67 -4.70
C ALA A 67 -6.29 -0.15 -4.92
N ILE A 68 -6.70 0.08 -6.17
CA ILE A 68 -8.07 0.49 -6.50
C ILE A 68 -9.07 -0.55 -6.02
N LYS A 69 -8.83 -1.83 -6.30
CA LYS A 69 -9.70 -2.93 -5.87
C LYS A 69 -9.95 -2.89 -4.37
N HIS A 70 -8.88 -2.85 -3.56
CA HIS A 70 -9.00 -2.74 -2.11
C HIS A 70 -9.71 -1.46 -1.67
N ARG A 71 -9.48 -0.34 -2.34
CA ARG A 71 -10.16 0.92 -2.01
C ARG A 71 -11.66 0.84 -2.27
N MET A 72 -12.09 0.18 -3.34
CA MET A 72 -13.51 -0.05 -3.64
C MET A 72 -14.16 -0.98 -2.61
N ASP A 73 -13.44 -2.03 -2.18
CA ASP A 73 -13.91 -2.95 -1.15
C ASP A 73 -14.09 -2.25 0.21
N GLU A 74 -13.20 -1.33 0.57
CA GLU A 74 -13.25 -0.57 1.83
C GLU A 74 -14.34 0.51 1.88
N VAL A 75 -14.77 1.03 0.73
CA VAL A 75 -15.84 2.04 0.66
C VAL A 75 -17.23 1.39 0.86
N SER A 76 -17.33 0.07 0.77
CA SER A 76 -18.54 -0.64 1.20
C SER A 76 -18.70 -0.48 2.73
N PRO A 77 -19.89 -0.07 3.23
CA PRO A 77 -20.08 0.45 4.59
C PRO A 77 -19.90 -0.56 5.74
N SER A 78 -19.31 -1.72 5.50
CA SER A 78 -19.01 -2.72 6.54
C SER A 78 -17.66 -2.39 7.19
N GLY A 79 -17.69 -1.43 8.13
CA GLY A 79 -16.51 -0.90 8.80
C GLY A 79 -15.69 -1.94 9.56
N ALA A 80 -14.44 -2.14 9.12
CA ALA A 80 -13.39 -2.73 9.93
C ALA A 80 -12.45 -1.62 10.45
N HIS A 81 -12.55 -1.36 11.75
CA HIS A 81 -11.62 -0.53 12.51
C HIS A 81 -10.29 -1.29 12.60
N ASP A 82 -9.23 -0.75 11.99
CA ASP A 82 -7.85 -1.30 12.10
C ASP A 82 -7.09 -0.26 12.92
N ASP A 83 -6.84 -0.58 14.18
CA ASP A 83 -6.04 0.21 15.12
C ASP A 83 -4.57 0.15 14.71
N ASP A 84 -4.16 1.06 13.82
CA ASP A 84 -2.76 1.44 13.65
C ASP A 84 -2.68 2.97 13.78
N CYS A 85 -2.56 3.40 15.04
CA CYS A 85 -2.18 4.76 15.42
C CYS A 85 -0.78 5.09 14.88
N GLU A 86 -0.70 5.55 13.64
CA GLU A 86 0.45 6.30 13.19
C GLU A 86 0.17 7.79 13.35
N ILE A 87 0.80 8.35 14.38
CA ILE A 87 0.93 9.78 14.62
C ILE A 87 1.47 10.43 13.34
N TYR A 88 0.58 11.04 12.56
CA TYR A 88 1.00 12.10 11.67
C TYR A 88 1.34 13.27 12.57
N THR A 89 2.64 13.55 12.73
CA THR A 89 3.05 14.87 13.16
C THR A 89 2.46 15.85 12.15
N LEU A 90 1.33 16.46 12.50
CA LEU A 90 0.78 17.61 11.82
C LEU A 90 1.94 18.60 11.71
N ALA A 91 2.42 18.83 10.49
CA ALA A 91 3.36 19.90 10.25
C ALA A 91 2.70 21.18 10.80
N PRO A 92 3.33 21.90 11.74
CA PRO A 92 2.74 23.10 12.27
C PRO A 92 2.64 24.08 11.10
N PHE A 93 1.42 24.31 10.62
CA PHE A 93 1.13 25.45 9.76
C PHE A 93 1.58 26.68 10.54
N HIS A 94 2.79 27.15 10.25
CA HIS A 94 3.25 28.45 10.70
C HIS A 94 2.39 29.47 9.97
N GLN A 95 1.32 29.88 10.62
CA GLN A 95 0.62 31.10 10.27
C GLN A 95 1.53 32.26 10.69
N ARG A 96 2.36 32.71 9.74
CA ARG A 96 2.86 34.07 9.70
C ARG A 96 2.24 34.73 8.49
N LEU A 97 1.29 35.62 8.74
CA LEU A 97 1.41 37.05 8.45
C LEU A 97 0.27 37.77 9.20
#